data_AF-A0A7C4IJW9-F1
#
_entry.id   AF-A0A7C4IJW9-F1
#
_cell.length_a   1.000
_cell.length_b   1.000
_cell.length_c   1.000
_cell.angle_alpha   90.00
_cell.angle_beta   90.00
_cell.angle_gamma   90.00
#
_symmetry.space_group_name_H-M   'P 1'
#
loop_
_entity.id
_entity.type
_entity.pdbx_description
1 polymer ?
#
loop_
_entity_poly.entity_id
_entity_poly.type
_entity_poly.pdbx_seq_one_letter_code
_entity_poly.pdbx_strand_id
1 'polypeptide(L)'
;MAERHPDVVHAYEALGEACRAAGPLDARTAALVKLALSIGAGLEGASHSAVRKALDAGCTEAQLEHVAILGATTLGFPAMMRARAWVFDETRGASPRR
;
A
#
# COMPACT_ATOMS: atom_id res chain seq x y z
N MET A 1 12.21 9.13 -13.33
CA MET A 1 13.31 8.99 -12.35
C MET A 1 14.29 7.91 -12.76
N ALA A 2 13.83 6.69 -13.07
CA ALA A 2 14.70 5.58 -13.49
C ALA A 2 15.68 5.92 -14.64
N GLU A 3 15.19 6.58 -15.70
CA GLU A 3 16.06 6.96 -16.84
C GLU A 3 17.02 8.12 -16.54
N ARG A 4 16.62 9.03 -15.66
CA ARG A 4 17.37 10.28 -15.40
C ARG A 4 18.34 10.18 -14.23
N HIS A 5 18.05 9.31 -13.26
CA HIS A 5 18.81 9.14 -12.02
C HIS A 5 18.80 7.66 -11.58
N PRO A 6 19.41 6.75 -12.36
CA PRO A 6 19.35 5.31 -12.10
C PRO A 6 19.96 4.93 -10.74
N ASP A 7 21.06 5.58 -10.34
CA ASP A 7 21.73 5.28 -9.07
C ASP A 7 20.85 5.60 -7.85
N VAL A 8 20.04 6.67 -7.93
CA VAL A 8 19.09 7.04 -6.86
C VAL A 8 18.00 5.97 -6.74
N VAL A 9 17.50 5.47 -7.87
CA VAL A 9 16.50 4.38 -7.87
C VAL A 9 17.11 3.12 -7.29
N HIS A 10 18.33 2.75 -7.69
CA HIS A 10 19.02 1.57 -7.17
C HIS A 10 19.24 1.65 -5.66
N ALA A 11 19.72 2.79 -5.15
CA ALA A 11 19.89 3.01 -3.72
C ALA A 11 18.55 2.95 -2.96
N TYR A 12 17.49 3.51 -3.51
CA TYR A 12 16.15 3.45 -2.92
C TYR A 12 15.59 2.02 -2.86
N GLU A 13 15.78 1.23 -3.92
CA GLU A 13 15.39 -0.18 -3.95
C GLU A 13 16.16 -1.03 -2.94
N ALA A 14 17.48 -0.81 -2.83
CA ALA A 14 18.33 -1.46 -1.84
C ALA A 14 17.90 -1.13 -0.41
N LEU A 15 17.60 0.14 -0.11
CA LEU A 15 17.01 0.54 1.17
C LEU A 15 15.69 -0.17 1.43
N GLY A 16 14.82 -0.24 0.41
CA GLY A 16 13.53 -0.92 0.50
C GLY A 16 13.66 -2.41 0.85
N GLU A 17 14.66 -3.10 0.31
CA GLU A 17 14.97 -4.49 0.62
C GLU A 17 15.54 -4.65 2.02
N ALA A 18 16.52 -3.83 2.40
CA ALA A 18 17.09 -3.84 3.75
C ALA A 18 16.00 -3.64 4.82
N CYS A 19 15.07 -2.70 4.60
CA CYS A 19 13.93 -2.50 5.51
C CYS A 19 12.98 -3.70 5.58
N ARG A 20 12.79 -4.47 4.50
CA ARG A 20 11.97 -5.69 4.52
C ARG A 20 12.64 -6.81 5.32
N ALA A 21 13.96 -6.94 5.20
CA ALA A 21 14.75 -7.96 5.87
C ALA A 21 15.07 -7.64 7.35
N ALA A 22 14.83 -6.41 7.80
CA ALA A 22 15.25 -5.94 9.11
C ALA A 22 14.43 -6.48 10.31
N GLY A 23 13.40 -7.30 10.08
CA GLY A 23 12.50 -7.73 11.15
C GLY A 23 11.80 -9.06 10.88
N PRO A 24 11.01 -9.55 11.85
CA PRO A 24 10.45 -10.90 11.82
C PRO A 24 9.13 -11.02 11.05
N LEU A 25 8.64 -9.94 10.45
CA LEU A 25 7.35 -9.95 9.76
C LEU A 25 7.45 -10.68 8.43
N ASP A 26 6.48 -11.55 8.15
CA ASP A 26 6.36 -12.18 6.84
C ASP A 26 5.97 -11.15 5.75
N ALA A 27 6.14 -11.53 4.48
CA ALA A 27 5.92 -10.63 3.34
C ALA A 27 4.50 -10.05 3.31
N ARG A 28 3.49 -10.86 3.66
CA ARG A 28 2.08 -10.44 3.69
C ARG A 28 1.86 -9.40 4.78
N THR A 29 2.33 -9.68 5.99
CA THR A 29 2.16 -8.79 7.14
C THR A 29 2.90 -7.48 6.92
N ALA A 30 4.14 -7.52 6.42
CA ALA A 30 4.89 -6.32 6.07
C ALA A 30 4.18 -5.47 5.00
N ALA A 31 3.56 -6.10 4.00
CA ALA A 31 2.81 -5.40 2.96
C ALA A 31 1.53 -4.74 3.51
N LEU A 32 0.76 -5.43 4.36
CA LEU A 32 -0.43 -4.88 5.02
C LEU A 32 -0.06 -3.70 5.95
N VAL A 33 1.04 -3.80 6.68
CA VAL A 33 1.56 -2.70 7.52
C VAL A 33 1.93 -1.49 6.65
N LYS A 34 2.64 -1.70 5.54
CA LYS A 34 2.99 -0.61 4.61
C LYS A 34 1.77 0.05 3.97
N LEU A 35 0.72 -0.73 3.68
CA LEU A 35 -0.57 -0.19 3.23
C LEU A 35 -1.20 0.69 4.32
N ALA A 36 -1.28 0.20 5.56
CA ALA A 36 -1.82 0.97 6.69
C ALA A 36 -1.05 2.27 6.94
N LEU A 37 0.30 2.23 6.86
CA LEU A 37 1.14 3.43 6.98
C LEU A 37 0.89 4.44 5.86
N SER A 38 0.77 3.97 4.62
CA SER A 38 0.48 4.84 3.46
C SER A 38 -0.88 5.50 3.56
N ILE A 39 -1.89 4.75 4.02
CA ILE A 39 -3.24 5.24 4.29
C ILE A 39 -3.20 6.30 5.41
N GLY A 40 -2.55 5.99 6.53
CA GLY A 40 -2.42 6.89 7.68
C GLY A 40 -1.69 8.19 7.34
N ALA A 41 -0.69 8.12 6.45
CA ALA A 41 0.03 9.29 5.95
C ALA A 41 -0.74 10.07 4.86
N GLY A 42 -1.89 9.56 4.39
CA GLY A 42 -2.68 10.20 3.33
C GLY A 42 -2.02 10.18 1.95
N LEU A 43 -1.14 9.21 1.70
CA LEU A 43 -0.35 9.12 0.47
C LEU A 43 -1.02 8.19 -0.55
N GLU A 44 -1.76 8.75 -1.51
CA GLU A 44 -2.48 7.99 -2.54
C GLU A 44 -1.56 7.08 -3.36
N GLY A 45 -0.54 7.64 -4.03
CA GLY A 45 0.37 6.84 -4.86
C GLY A 45 1.15 5.79 -4.09
N ALA A 46 1.46 6.04 -2.81
CA ALA A 46 2.07 5.04 -1.94
C ALA A 46 1.08 3.93 -1.57
N SER A 47 -0.19 4.29 -1.34
CA SER A 47 -1.27 3.32 -1.05
C SER A 47 -1.53 2.41 -2.25
N HIS A 48 -1.64 2.96 -3.46
CA HIS A 48 -1.72 2.19 -4.71
C HIS A 48 -0.54 1.25 -4.88
N SER A 49 0.70 1.74 -4.68
CA SER A 49 1.89 0.88 -4.73
C SER A 49 1.89 -0.21 -3.66
N ALA A 50 1.39 0.09 -2.45
CA ALA A 50 1.34 -0.87 -1.36
C ALA A 50 0.28 -1.95 -1.61
N VAL A 51 -0.87 -1.60 -2.21
CA VAL A 51 -1.90 -2.56 -2.63
C VAL A 51 -1.32 -3.57 -3.62
N ARG A 52 -0.70 -3.12 -4.72
CA ARG A 52 -0.08 -4.04 -5.70
C ARG A 52 0.93 -4.98 -5.05
N LYS A 53 1.83 -4.44 -4.22
CA LYS A 53 2.83 -5.25 -3.49
C LYS A 53 2.21 -6.24 -2.51
N ALA A 54 1.07 -5.90 -1.91
CA ALA A 54 0.35 -6.81 -1.03
C ALA A 54 -0.32 -7.95 -1.81
N LEU A 55 -0.89 -7.66 -2.98
CA LEU A 55 -1.40 -8.68 -3.90
C LEU A 55 -0.27 -9.61 -4.37
N ASP A 56 0.88 -9.06 -4.76
CA ASP A 56 2.07 -9.85 -5.14
C ASP A 56 2.57 -10.74 -3.99
N ALA A 57 2.41 -10.30 -2.74
CA ALA A 57 2.72 -11.08 -1.54
C ALA A 57 1.65 -12.15 -1.20
N GLY A 58 0.55 -12.24 -1.97
CA GLY A 58 -0.53 -13.20 -1.78
C GLY A 58 -1.61 -12.75 -0.79
N CYS A 59 -1.73 -11.46 -0.49
CA CYS A 59 -2.89 -10.93 0.20
C CYS A 59 -4.13 -10.92 -0.72
N THR A 60 -5.31 -11.13 -0.15
CA THR A 60 -6.57 -11.06 -0.89
C THR A 60 -7.15 -9.64 -0.87
N GLU A 61 -7.96 -9.30 -1.87
CA GLU A 61 -8.72 -8.03 -1.90
C GLU A 61 -9.48 -7.78 -0.59
N ALA A 62 -10.12 -8.81 -0.04
CA ALA A 62 -10.86 -8.72 1.23
C ALA A 62 -9.95 -8.33 2.41
N GLN A 63 -8.71 -8.80 2.45
CA GLN A 63 -7.74 -8.39 3.47
C GLN A 63 -7.34 -6.92 3.32
N LEU A 64 -7.19 -6.43 2.09
CA LEU A 64 -6.82 -5.05 1.80
C LEU A 64 -7.96 -4.08 2.12
N GLU A 65 -9.19 -4.43 1.72
CA GLU A 65 -10.38 -3.67 2.10
C GLU A 65 -10.54 -3.63 3.63
N HIS A 66 -10.27 -4.73 4.32
CA HIS A 66 -10.31 -4.76 5.77
C HIS A 66 -9.29 -3.81 6.41
N VAL A 67 -8.05 -3.71 5.90
CA VAL A 67 -7.07 -2.71 6.38
C VAL A 67 -7.62 -1.28 6.26
N ALA A 68 -8.28 -0.95 5.15
CA ALA A 68 -8.92 0.35 5.00
C ALA A 68 -10.03 0.56 6.05
N ILE A 69 -10.92 -0.43 6.24
CA ILE A 69 -12.01 -0.39 7.23
C ILE A 69 -11.50 -0.17 8.65
N LEU A 70 -10.39 -0.82 9.04
CA LEU A 70 -9.75 -0.62 10.35
C LEU A 70 -9.37 0.85 10.61
N GLY A 71 -9.12 1.63 9.56
CA GLY A 71 -8.87 3.07 9.65
C GLY A 71 -10.06 3.89 10.14
N ALA A 72 -11.29 3.36 10.17
CA ALA A 72 -12.48 4.13 10.56
C ALA A 72 -12.41 4.71 11.97
N THR A 73 -11.85 3.95 12.93
CA THR A 73 -11.75 4.36 14.34
C THR A 73 -10.47 5.13 14.64
N THR A 74 -9.40 4.92 13.85
CA THR A 74 -8.10 5.58 14.07
C THR A 74 -7.94 6.87 13.28
N LEU A 75 -8.43 6.91 12.04
CA LEU A 75 -8.26 8.02 11.10
C LEU A 75 -9.58 8.76 10.81
N GLY A 76 -10.70 8.21 11.27
CA GLY A 76 -12.04 8.72 11.01
C GLY A 76 -12.65 8.22 9.69
N PHE A 77 -13.98 8.31 9.62
CA PHE A 77 -14.77 7.81 8.50
C PHE A 77 -14.34 8.36 7.13
N PRO A 78 -14.07 9.67 6.94
CA PRO A 78 -13.67 10.20 5.64
C PRO A 78 -12.32 9.64 5.16
N ALA A 79 -11.34 9.48 6.06
CA ALA A 79 -10.03 8.93 5.72
C ALA A 79 -10.15 7.44 5.33
N MET A 80 -10.95 6.68 6.07
CA MET A 80 -11.27 5.29 5.72
C MET A 80 -11.93 5.18 4.34
N MET A 81 -12.90 6.04 4.03
CA MET A 81 -13.58 5.98 2.72
C MET A 81 -12.62 6.28 1.57
N ARG A 82 -11.70 7.24 1.72
CA ARG A 82 -10.63 7.46 0.72
C ARG A 82 -9.72 6.24 0.59
N ALA A 83 -9.32 5.65 1.72
CA ALA A 83 -8.48 4.45 1.72
C ALA A 83 -9.14 3.29 0.97
N ARG A 84 -10.44 3.07 1.17
CA ARG A 84 -11.22 2.07 0.42
C ARG A 84 -11.23 2.35 -1.08
N ALA A 85 -11.39 3.62 -1.48
CA ALA A 85 -11.32 3.99 -2.89
C ALA A 85 -9.96 3.62 -3.50
N TRP A 86 -8.85 3.97 -2.84
CA TRP A 86 -7.51 3.62 -3.32
C TRP A 86 -7.26 2.10 -3.39
N VAL A 87 -7.82 1.33 -2.46
CA VAL A 87 -7.76 -0.15 -2.56
C VAL A 87 -8.52 -0.63 -3.78
N PHE A 88 -9.74 -0.13 -4.01
CA PHE A 88 -10.57 -0.55 -5.13
C PHE A 88 -10.04 -0.16 -6.50
N ASP A 89 -9.34 0.98 -6.62
CA ASP A 89 -8.70 1.38 -7.87
C ASP A 89 -7.77 0.28 -8.42
N GLU A 90 -7.15 -0.49 -7.53
CA GLU A 90 -6.19 -1.53 -7.85
C GLU A 90 -6.79 -2.95 -7.87
N THR A 91 -7.84 -3.23 -7.09
CA THR A 91 -8.43 -4.58 -6.98
C THR A 91 -9.63 -4.79 -7.90
N ARG A 92 -10.41 -3.74 -8.18
CA ARG A 92 -11.57 -3.78 -9.05
C ARG A 92 -11.29 -2.87 -10.23
N GLY A 93 -10.46 -3.37 -11.16
CA GLY A 93 -9.94 -2.61 -12.30
C GLY A 93 -10.92 -1.54 -12.78
N ALA A 94 -10.50 -0.29 -12.67
CA ALA A 94 -11.22 0.95 -12.97
C ALA A 94 -12.68 0.75 -13.43
N SER A 95 -13.61 0.58 -12.47
CA SER A 95 -15.02 0.79 -12.78
C SER A 95 -15.20 2.26 -13.18
N PRO A 96 -15.81 2.58 -14.34
CA PRO A 96 -15.85 3.95 -14.84
C PRO A 96 -16.53 4.83 -13.80
N ARG A 97 -15.81 5.87 -13.35
CA ARG A 97 -16.33 6.90 -12.44
C ARG A 97 -17.64 7.42 -13.04
N ARG A 98 -18.77 7.14 -12.38
CA ARG A 98 -20.06 7.75 -12.69
C ARG A 98 -20.04 9.23 -12.34
#